data_AF-A0A949IS46-F1
#
_entry.id   AF-A0A949IS46-F1
#
_cell.length_a   1.000
_cell.length_b   1.000
_cell.length_c   1.000
_cell.angle_alpha   90.00
_cell.angle_beta   90.00
_cell.angle_gamma   90.00
#
_symmetry.space_group_name_H-M   'P 1'
#
loop_
_entity.id
_entity.type
_entity.pdbx_description
1 polymer ?
#
loop_
_entity_poly.entity_id
_entity_poly.type
_entity_poly.pdbx_seq_one_letter_code
_entity_poly.pdbx_strand_id
1 'polypeptide(L)'
;MNDPYIVFGLTKTASAGKLQEAFKDLTQTLEATLHLAGAADAVQAEKALESCRKAMAAITGGGSFDCHKKSLDGLSARLRIGQLCLATHLISLEQLQEAVEVQARSEKQLGEILQDLNFISQQELDGLLIGQDLIVGDEEVKDPQALRLLAMDLITEELAVIGLLEGRLTGETFIKVLNRRGWLSKDLTTAIFGADY
;
A
#
# COMPACT_ATOMS: atom_id res chain seq x y z
N MET A 1 -11.67 3.11 6.99
CA MET A 1 -12.28 1.76 6.82
C MET A 1 -12.05 0.98 8.12
N ASN A 2 -13.04 0.88 9.03
CA ASN A 2 -12.85 0.31 10.38
C ASN A 2 -13.32 -1.15 10.48
N ASP A 3 -13.08 -1.97 9.45
CA ASP A 3 -13.53 -3.36 9.46
C ASP A 3 -12.38 -4.32 9.83
N PRO A 4 -12.33 -4.85 11.06
CA PRO A 4 -11.27 -5.75 11.51
C PRO A 4 -11.26 -7.11 10.79
N TYR A 5 -12.36 -7.50 10.12
CA TYR A 5 -12.44 -8.77 9.38
C TYR A 5 -11.54 -8.77 8.13
N ILE A 6 -11.22 -7.59 7.59
CA ILE A 6 -10.38 -7.43 6.40
C ILE A 6 -8.96 -7.96 6.63
N VAL A 7 -8.42 -7.83 7.85
CA VAL A 7 -7.09 -8.34 8.21
C VAL A 7 -6.97 -9.85 7.95
N PHE A 8 -8.06 -10.57 8.12
CA PHE A 8 -8.14 -12.02 7.91
C PHE A 8 -8.59 -12.41 6.50
N GLY A 9 -8.83 -11.45 5.61
CA GLY A 9 -9.41 -11.72 4.30
C GLY A 9 -10.87 -12.21 4.37
N LEU A 10 -11.58 -11.88 5.45
CA LEU A 10 -12.95 -12.32 5.71
C LEU A 10 -13.94 -11.15 5.57
N THR A 11 -15.20 -11.49 5.33
CA THR A 11 -16.31 -10.54 5.41
C THR A 11 -16.89 -10.50 6.83
N LYS A 12 -17.57 -9.40 7.18
CA LYS A 12 -18.27 -9.24 8.49
C LYS A 12 -19.27 -10.35 8.82
N THR A 13 -19.71 -11.10 7.81
CA THR A 13 -20.68 -12.19 7.96
C THR A 13 -20.01 -13.53 8.29
N ALA A 14 -18.68 -13.59 8.41
CA ALA A 14 -17.97 -14.82 8.73
C ALA A 14 -18.32 -15.33 10.14
N SER A 15 -18.40 -16.65 10.29
CA SER A 15 -18.66 -17.28 11.58
C SER A 15 -17.46 -17.15 12.52
N ALA A 16 -17.72 -17.10 13.83
CA ALA A 16 -16.68 -17.00 14.84
C ALA A 16 -15.65 -18.15 14.76
N GLY A 17 -16.08 -19.35 14.35
CA GLY A 17 -15.17 -20.49 14.14
C GLY A 17 -14.17 -20.26 13.02
N LYS A 18 -14.63 -19.77 11.85
CA LYS A 18 -13.75 -19.45 10.71
C LYS A 18 -12.78 -18.32 11.04
N LEU A 19 -13.22 -17.35 11.84
CA LEU A 19 -12.37 -16.25 12.30
C LEU A 19 -11.24 -16.75 13.21
N GLN A 20 -11.55 -17.63 14.17
CA GLN A 20 -10.54 -18.19 15.08
C GLN A 20 -9.54 -19.08 14.34
N GLU A 21 -10.00 -19.87 13.38
CA GLU A 21 -9.15 -20.69 12.51
C GLU A 21 -8.20 -19.80 11.68
N ALA A 22 -8.75 -18.81 10.97
CA ALA A 22 -7.96 -17.86 10.19
C ALA A 22 -6.95 -17.08 11.03
N PHE A 23 -7.32 -16.67 12.25
CA PHE A 23 -6.40 -16.01 13.18
C PHE A 23 -5.27 -16.92 13.60
N LYS A 24 -5.56 -18.18 13.95
CA LYS A 24 -4.55 -19.15 14.37
C LYS A 24 -3.58 -19.44 13.23
N ASP A 25 -4.10 -19.72 12.04
CA ASP A 25 -3.30 -20.07 10.88
C ASP A 25 -2.40 -18.90 10.47
N LEU A 26 -2.95 -17.68 10.38
CA LEU A 26 -2.20 -16.49 10.00
C LEU A 26 -1.13 -16.12 11.05
N THR A 27 -1.44 -16.28 12.33
CA THR A 27 -0.46 -16.03 13.40
C THR A 27 0.69 -17.03 13.33
N GLN A 28 0.37 -18.31 13.11
CA GLN A 28 1.38 -19.37 13.02
C GLN A 28 2.28 -19.21 11.79
N THR A 29 1.73 -18.80 10.64
CA THR A 29 2.54 -18.55 9.44
C THR A 29 3.45 -17.33 9.62
N LEU A 30 2.93 -16.23 10.17
CA LEU A 30 3.72 -15.02 10.42
C LEU A 30 4.83 -15.24 11.48
N GLU A 31 4.56 -16.01 12.52
CA GLU A 31 5.58 -16.42 13.51
C GLU A 31 6.66 -17.30 12.89
N ALA A 32 6.29 -18.22 11.98
CA ALA A 32 7.27 -19.00 11.23
C ALA A 32 8.15 -18.11 10.33
N THR A 33 7.56 -17.09 9.68
CA THR A 33 8.31 -16.12 8.87
C THR A 33 9.29 -15.31 9.72
N LEU A 34 8.92 -14.89 10.94
CA LEU A 34 9.83 -14.19 11.86
C LEU A 34 11.14 -14.94 12.14
N HIS A 35 11.08 -16.28 12.21
CA HIS A 35 12.27 -17.11 12.48
C HIS A 35 13.18 -17.31 11.27
N LEU A 36 12.65 -17.13 10.05
CA LEU A 36 13.36 -17.39 8.80
C LEU A 36 13.81 -16.12 8.08
N ALA A 37 13.23 -14.96 8.43
CA ALA A 37 13.34 -13.76 7.63
C ALA A 37 14.46 -12.80 8.10
N GLY A 38 14.89 -11.92 7.18
CA GLY A 38 15.86 -10.87 7.48
C GLY A 38 15.30 -9.78 8.39
N ALA A 39 16.17 -8.86 8.84
CA ALA A 39 15.81 -7.81 9.80
C ALA A 39 14.62 -6.92 9.37
N ALA A 40 14.47 -6.62 8.07
CA ALA A 40 13.36 -5.82 7.56
C ALA A 40 12.02 -6.58 7.55
N ASP A 41 12.07 -7.84 7.12
CA ASP A 41 10.91 -8.72 7.05
C ASP A 41 10.38 -9.08 8.44
N ALA A 42 11.28 -9.21 9.43
CA ALA A 42 10.91 -9.40 10.82
C ALA A 42 10.08 -8.23 11.37
N VAL A 43 10.47 -6.99 11.04
CA VAL A 43 9.72 -5.79 11.46
C VAL A 43 8.32 -5.77 10.84
N GLN A 44 8.21 -6.08 9.54
CA GLN A 44 6.91 -6.15 8.86
C GLN A 44 6.04 -7.29 9.41
N ALA A 45 6.62 -8.47 9.67
CA ALA A 45 5.90 -9.60 10.27
C ALA A 45 5.36 -9.27 11.68
N GLU A 46 6.15 -8.56 12.49
CA GLU A 46 5.75 -8.14 13.83
C GLU A 46 4.58 -7.14 13.78
N LYS A 47 4.64 -6.15 12.87
CA LYS A 47 3.53 -5.22 12.62
C LYS A 47 2.25 -5.94 12.19
N ALA A 48 2.38 -6.91 11.30
CA ALA A 48 1.27 -7.75 10.85
C ALA A 48 0.62 -8.51 12.02
N LEU A 49 1.43 -9.11 12.89
CA LEU A 49 0.96 -9.81 14.08
C LEU A 49 0.26 -8.89 15.08
N GLU A 50 0.83 -7.71 15.32
CA GLU A 50 0.22 -6.71 16.20
C GLU A 50 -1.16 -6.29 15.67
N SER A 51 -1.27 -6.06 14.37
CA SER A 51 -2.54 -5.72 13.70
C SER A 51 -3.56 -6.86 13.81
N CYS A 52 -3.15 -8.12 13.66
CA CYS A 52 -4.01 -9.28 13.86
C CYS A 52 -4.56 -9.36 15.29
N ARG A 53 -3.72 -9.13 16.30
CA ARG A 53 -4.13 -9.13 17.71
C ARG A 53 -5.13 -8.01 18.01
N LYS A 54 -4.86 -6.80 17.50
CA LYS A 54 -5.79 -5.66 17.61
C LYS A 54 -7.14 -5.95 16.95
N ALA A 55 -7.14 -6.56 15.76
CA ALA A 55 -8.36 -6.94 15.06
C ALA A 55 -9.20 -7.95 15.86
N MET A 56 -8.57 -9.00 16.39
CA MET A 56 -9.27 -9.98 17.24
C MET A 56 -9.82 -9.37 18.52
N ALA A 57 -9.05 -8.51 19.19
CA ALA A 57 -9.49 -7.81 20.40
C ALA A 57 -10.69 -6.90 20.12
N ALA A 58 -10.70 -6.21 18.97
CA ALA A 58 -11.81 -5.38 18.55
C ALA A 58 -13.09 -6.19 18.28
N ILE A 59 -12.98 -7.35 17.62
CA ILE A 59 -14.13 -8.21 17.30
C ILE A 59 -14.71 -8.86 18.56
N THR A 60 -13.86 -9.31 19.48
CA THR A 60 -14.30 -10.07 20.68
C THR A 60 -14.67 -9.17 21.86
N GLY A 61 -13.95 -8.06 22.05
CA GLY A 61 -14.11 -7.16 23.20
C GLY A 61 -14.87 -5.86 22.89
N GLY A 62 -15.32 -5.65 21.65
CA GLY A 62 -16.03 -4.43 21.24
C GLY A 62 -15.14 -3.17 21.22
N GLY A 63 -13.82 -3.33 21.07
CA GLY A 63 -12.87 -2.23 21.01
C GLY A 63 -12.88 -1.48 19.67
N SER A 64 -12.34 -0.26 19.65
CA SER A 64 -12.09 0.48 18.40
C SER A 64 -10.95 -0.18 17.63
N PHE A 65 -11.23 -0.66 16.42
CA PHE A 65 -10.20 -1.03 15.47
C PHE A 65 -9.78 0.22 14.69
N ASP A 66 -8.72 0.87 15.16
CA ASP A 66 -8.09 1.98 14.44
C ASP A 66 -6.87 1.46 13.68
N CYS A 67 -7.11 0.81 12.53
CA CYS A 67 -6.08 0.77 11.50
C CYS A 67 -5.85 2.21 11.04
N HIS A 68 -4.59 2.64 10.93
CA HIS A 68 -4.19 4.04 10.76
C HIS A 68 -5.23 4.91 10.04
N LYS A 69 -6.01 5.65 10.84
CA LYS A 69 -6.90 6.73 10.43
C LYS A 69 -6.05 7.90 9.94
N LYS A 70 -5.43 7.79 8.76
CA LYS A 70 -5.52 8.92 7.86
C LYS A 70 -6.80 8.69 7.08
N SER A 71 -7.73 9.60 7.30
CA SER A 71 -9.02 9.56 6.64
C SER A 71 -8.80 9.37 5.14
N LEU A 72 -9.52 8.40 4.56
CA LEU A 72 -9.72 8.30 3.11
C LEU A 72 -10.30 9.60 2.52
N ASP A 73 -10.76 10.54 3.35
CA ASP A 73 -11.10 11.92 2.96
C ASP A 73 -9.94 12.70 2.31
N GLY A 74 -8.71 12.16 2.30
CA GLY A 74 -7.51 12.77 1.73
C GLY A 74 -6.95 12.15 0.44
N LEU A 75 -7.51 11.02 -0.04
CA LEU A 75 -7.31 10.55 -1.42
C LEU A 75 -8.15 11.43 -2.32
N SER A 76 -7.69 12.67 -2.50
CA SER A 76 -8.27 13.57 -3.49
C SER A 76 -8.43 12.79 -4.80
N ALA A 77 -9.62 12.91 -5.40
CA ALA A 77 -10.09 12.29 -6.64
C ALA A 77 -9.22 12.58 -7.90
N ARG A 78 -7.95 12.93 -7.71
CA ARG A 78 -6.98 13.26 -8.73
C ARG A 78 -5.62 12.75 -8.27
N LEU A 79 -5.07 11.83 -9.04
CA LEU A 79 -3.73 11.29 -8.82
C LEU A 79 -2.70 12.42 -8.72
N ARG A 80 -1.77 12.34 -7.78
CA ARG A 80 -0.70 13.36 -7.69
C ARG A 80 0.37 13.06 -8.72
N ILE A 81 0.97 14.10 -9.32
CA ILE A 81 2.07 13.95 -10.30
C ILE A 81 3.19 13.08 -9.73
N GLY A 82 3.59 13.29 -8.47
CA GLY A 82 4.62 12.45 -7.85
C GLY A 82 4.29 10.95 -7.82
N GLN A 83 3.02 10.58 -7.62
CA GLN A 83 2.58 9.18 -7.67
C GLN A 83 2.66 8.62 -9.09
N LEU A 84 2.22 9.41 -10.08
CA LEU A 84 2.30 9.04 -11.49
C LEU A 84 3.76 8.86 -11.93
N CYS A 85 4.65 9.79 -11.60
CA CYS A 85 6.06 9.70 -11.96
C CYS A 85 6.74 8.45 -11.39
N LEU A 86 6.39 8.08 -10.14
CA LEU A 86 6.89 6.84 -9.54
C LEU A 86 6.31 5.61 -10.23
N ALA A 87 4.99 5.58 -10.46
CA ALA A 87 4.29 4.47 -11.10
C ALA A 87 4.78 4.21 -12.53
N THR A 88 5.11 5.26 -13.27
CA THR A 88 5.64 5.19 -14.64
C THR A 88 7.16 5.02 -14.71
N HIS A 89 7.85 4.94 -13.56
CA HIS A 89 9.31 4.86 -13.46
C HIS A 89 10.08 6.02 -14.11
N LEU A 90 9.43 7.18 -14.27
CA LEU A 90 10.10 8.39 -14.78
C LEU A 90 11.10 8.95 -13.76
N ILE A 91 10.81 8.78 -12.47
CA ILE A 91 11.68 9.21 -11.38
C ILE A 91 11.79 8.12 -10.31
N SER A 92 12.89 8.16 -9.54
CA SER A 92 13.08 7.35 -8.34
C SER A 92 12.45 8.01 -7.10
N LEU A 93 12.33 7.23 -6.00
CA LEU A 93 11.88 7.76 -4.71
C LEU A 93 12.83 8.83 -4.18
N GLU A 94 14.14 8.65 -4.37
CA GLU A 94 15.19 9.59 -3.95
C GLU A 94 15.06 10.91 -4.72
N GLN A 95 14.85 10.84 -6.04
CA GLN A 95 14.61 12.02 -6.89
C GLN A 95 13.33 12.75 -6.51
N LEU A 96 12.26 12.01 -6.18
CA LEU A 96 11.04 12.63 -5.68
C LEU A 96 11.26 13.32 -4.33
N GLN A 97 12.00 12.70 -3.40
CA GLN A 97 12.33 13.30 -2.11
C GLN A 97 13.10 14.60 -2.29
N GLU A 98 14.13 14.60 -3.13
CA GLU A 98 14.91 15.80 -3.46
C GLU A 98 14.01 16.91 -4.02
N ALA A 99 13.15 16.59 -4.99
CA ALA A 99 12.24 17.56 -5.59
C ALA A 99 11.23 18.13 -4.56
N VAL A 100 10.73 17.31 -3.64
CA VAL A 100 9.81 17.75 -2.57
C VAL A 100 10.54 18.64 -1.55
N GLU A 101 11.79 18.34 -1.22
CA GLU A 101 12.60 19.21 -0.34
C GLU A 101 12.84 20.59 -0.95
N VAL A 102 13.09 20.64 -2.26
CA VAL A 102 13.21 21.89 -3.01
C VAL A 102 11.87 22.63 -3.05
N GLN A 103 10.76 21.90 -3.26
CA GLN A 103 9.42 22.46 -3.28
C GLN A 103 9.05 23.09 -1.94
N ALA A 104 9.41 22.47 -0.82
CA ALA A 104 9.15 23.02 0.51
C ALA A 104 9.81 24.39 0.76
N ARG A 105 10.81 24.75 -0.05
CA ARG A 105 11.55 26.02 0.03
C ARG A 105 11.26 26.96 -1.15
N SER A 106 10.29 26.62 -1.99
CA SER A 106 9.98 27.29 -3.26
C SER A 106 8.47 27.49 -3.40
N GLU A 107 8.06 28.47 -4.21
CA GLU A 107 6.66 28.65 -4.60
C GLU A 107 6.31 27.87 -5.89
N LYS A 108 7.29 27.19 -6.49
CA LYS A 108 7.11 26.43 -7.74
C LYS A 108 6.29 25.15 -7.54
N GLN A 109 5.64 24.72 -8.61
CA GLN A 109 4.93 23.44 -8.62
C GLN A 109 5.92 22.28 -8.73
N LEU A 110 5.56 21.11 -8.18
CA LEU A 110 6.43 19.93 -8.20
C LEU A 110 6.84 19.53 -9.63
N GLY A 111 5.93 19.62 -10.60
CA GLY A 111 6.23 19.32 -12.00
C GLY A 111 7.30 20.23 -12.60
N GLU A 112 7.29 21.53 -12.27
CA GLU A 112 8.31 22.49 -12.70
C GLU A 112 9.65 22.20 -12.04
N ILE A 113 9.65 21.85 -10.75
CA ILE A 113 10.88 21.50 -10.02
C ILE A 113 11.50 20.22 -10.58
N LEU A 114 10.69 19.21 -10.90
CA LEU A 114 11.17 17.98 -11.53
C LEU A 114 11.82 18.27 -12.90
N GLN A 115 11.34 19.25 -13.65
CA GLN A 115 11.99 19.70 -14.88
C GLN A 115 13.27 20.50 -14.61
N ASP A 116 13.24 21.43 -13.66
CA ASP A 116 14.41 22.25 -13.29
C ASP A 116 15.58 21.39 -12.82
N LEU A 117 15.28 20.29 -12.11
CA LEU A 117 16.25 19.27 -11.69
C LEU A 117 16.65 18.31 -12.81
N ASN A 118 16.09 18.46 -14.03
CA ASN A 118 16.26 17.57 -15.18
C ASN A 118 15.90 16.11 -14.90
N PHE A 119 14.94 15.86 -14.00
CA PHE A 119 14.43 14.50 -13.74
C PHE A 119 13.37 14.08 -14.75
N ILE A 120 12.65 15.04 -15.32
CA ILE A 120 11.69 14.82 -16.41
C ILE A 120 11.85 15.92 -17.46
N SER A 121 11.50 15.60 -18.71
CA SER A 121 11.39 16.56 -19.81
C SER A 121 10.00 17.23 -19.84
N GLN A 122 9.89 18.33 -20.59
CA GLN A 122 8.60 18.98 -20.85
C GLN A 122 7.58 18.01 -21.48
N GLN A 123 8.02 17.18 -22.43
CA GLN A 123 7.13 16.20 -23.09
C GLN A 123 6.61 15.16 -22.10
N GLU A 124 7.44 14.71 -21.16
CA GLU A 124 7.03 13.78 -20.12
C GLU A 124 6.09 14.45 -19.11
N LEU A 125 6.34 15.70 -18.71
CA LEU A 125 5.42 16.44 -17.84
C LEU A 125 4.05 16.63 -18.52
N ASP A 126 4.03 17.02 -19.79
CA ASP A 126 2.78 17.19 -20.54
C ASP A 126 2.00 15.86 -20.61
N GLY A 127 2.69 14.75 -20.88
CA GLY A 127 2.10 13.41 -20.86
C GLY A 127 1.51 13.02 -19.50
N LEU A 128 2.22 13.34 -18.41
CA LEU A 128 1.76 13.10 -17.04
C LEU A 128 0.52 13.91 -16.70
N LEU A 129 0.48 15.19 -17.10
CA LEU A 129 -0.67 16.07 -16.88
C LEU A 129 -1.90 15.60 -17.65
N ILE A 130 -1.73 15.18 -18.90
CA ILE A 130 -2.81 14.57 -19.69
C ILE A 130 -3.31 13.28 -18.99
N GLY A 131 -2.39 12.41 -18.55
CA GLY A 131 -2.74 11.19 -17.83
C GLY A 131 -3.49 11.46 -16.53
N GLN A 132 -3.08 12.49 -15.78
CA GLN A 132 -3.74 12.93 -14.56
C GLN A 132 -5.19 13.36 -14.80
N ASP A 133 -5.49 13.97 -15.93
CA ASP A 133 -6.83 14.43 -16.31
C ASP A 133 -7.72 13.31 -16.85
N LEU A 134 -7.12 12.32 -17.53
CA LEU A 134 -7.85 11.18 -18.08
C LEU A 134 -8.24 10.15 -17.01
N ILE A 135 -7.45 10.04 -15.94
CA ILE A 135 -7.76 9.13 -14.83
C ILE A 135 -8.73 9.84 -13.88
N VAL A 136 -10.03 9.71 -14.16
CA VAL A 136 -11.11 10.17 -13.28
C VAL A 136 -10.97 9.45 -11.94
N GLY A 137 -10.62 10.17 -10.88
CA GLY A 137 -10.33 9.58 -9.57
C GLY A 137 -11.59 9.25 -8.79
N ASP A 138 -12.25 8.20 -9.23
CA ASP A 138 -13.22 7.47 -8.41
C ASP A 138 -12.63 6.12 -7.99
N GLU A 139 -11.45 6.15 -7.36
CA GLU A 139 -10.82 4.94 -6.85
C GLU A 139 -10.38 5.13 -5.40
N GLU A 140 -11.37 5.15 -4.51
CA GLU A 140 -11.17 4.48 -3.23
C GLU A 140 -10.52 3.13 -3.52
N VAL A 141 -9.44 2.79 -2.80
CA VAL A 141 -8.77 1.50 -2.92
C VAL A 141 -9.79 0.41 -2.54
N LYS A 142 -10.46 -0.16 -3.54
CA LYS A 142 -11.46 -1.23 -3.37
C LYS A 142 -10.85 -2.62 -3.49
N ASP A 143 -9.59 -2.69 -3.89
CA ASP A 143 -8.88 -3.95 -4.05
C ASP A 143 -8.74 -4.66 -2.69
N PRO A 144 -9.29 -5.88 -2.52
CA PRO A 144 -9.26 -6.59 -1.25
C PRO A 144 -7.84 -6.87 -0.74
N GLN A 145 -6.87 -7.07 -1.63
CA GLN A 145 -5.48 -7.35 -1.25
C GLN A 145 -4.81 -6.10 -0.71
N ALA A 146 -4.97 -4.97 -1.40
CA ALA A 146 -4.48 -3.67 -0.94
C ALA A 146 -5.11 -3.27 0.40
N LEU A 147 -6.43 -3.44 0.55
CA LEU A 147 -7.13 -3.15 1.80
C LEU A 147 -6.63 -3.99 2.97
N ARG A 148 -6.33 -5.27 2.73
CA ARG A 148 -5.77 -6.16 3.74
C ARG A 148 -4.37 -5.73 4.17
N LEU A 149 -3.50 -5.38 3.23
CA LEU A 149 -2.15 -4.90 3.55
C LEU A 149 -2.17 -3.55 4.28
N LEU A 150 -3.09 -2.65 3.91
CA LEU A 150 -3.32 -1.38 4.62
C LEU A 150 -3.81 -1.62 6.05
N ALA A 151 -4.75 -2.56 6.24
CA ALA A 151 -5.27 -2.91 7.56
C ALA A 151 -4.20 -3.54 8.48
N MET A 152 -3.16 -4.12 7.89
CA MET A 152 -2.02 -4.74 8.60
C MET A 152 -0.84 -3.77 8.83
N ASP A 153 -0.94 -2.51 8.39
CA ASP A 153 0.14 -1.52 8.44
C ASP A 153 1.42 -1.97 7.69
N LEU A 154 1.27 -2.78 6.64
CA LEU A 154 2.38 -3.29 5.84
C LEU A 154 2.76 -2.37 4.69
N ILE A 155 1.78 -1.64 4.17
CA ILE A 155 1.95 -0.65 3.11
C ILE A 155 1.21 0.63 3.51
N THR A 156 1.63 1.75 2.94
CA THR A 156 0.87 2.99 3.02
C THR A 156 -0.12 3.10 1.88
N GLU A 157 -1.06 4.02 2.02
CA GLU A 157 -2.05 4.35 0.99
C GLU A 157 -1.38 4.78 -0.32
N GLU A 158 -0.29 5.55 -0.23
CA GLU A 158 0.47 5.98 -1.39
C GLU A 158 1.07 4.79 -2.13
N LEU A 159 1.63 3.81 -1.42
CA LEU A 159 2.17 2.59 -2.03
C LEU A 159 1.07 1.72 -2.67
N ALA A 160 -0.11 1.66 -2.03
CA ALA A 160 -1.26 0.95 -2.59
C ALA A 160 -1.69 1.56 -3.93
N VAL A 161 -1.82 2.89 -3.99
CA VAL A 161 -2.16 3.62 -5.22
C VAL A 161 -1.11 3.36 -6.30
N ILE A 162 0.18 3.53 -5.98
CA ILE A 162 1.25 3.34 -6.96
C ILE A 162 1.26 1.90 -7.48
N GLY A 163 1.17 0.91 -6.59
CA GLY A 163 1.17 -0.50 -6.98
C GLY A 163 -0.02 -0.89 -7.86
N LEU A 164 -1.22 -0.38 -7.55
CA LEU A 164 -2.43 -0.65 -8.34
C LEU A 164 -2.38 0.02 -9.72
N LEU A 165 -1.90 1.25 -9.78
CA LEU A 165 -1.70 1.97 -11.05
C LEU A 165 -0.66 1.28 -11.92
N GLU A 166 0.48 0.93 -11.34
CA GLU A 166 1.54 0.25 -12.07
C GLU A 166 1.08 -1.12 -12.58
N GLY A 167 0.35 -1.89 -11.77
CA GLY A 167 -0.25 -3.15 -12.21
C GLY A 167 -1.21 -2.97 -13.39
N ARG A 168 -1.98 -1.88 -13.41
CA ARG A 168 -2.86 -1.52 -14.54
C ARG A 168 -2.05 -1.19 -15.81
N LEU A 169 -0.90 -0.54 -15.67
CA LEU A 169 -0.03 -0.16 -16.77
C LEU A 169 0.78 -1.35 -17.31
N THR A 170 1.28 -2.23 -16.44
CA THR A 170 2.12 -3.38 -16.82
C THR A 170 1.33 -4.66 -17.09
N GLY A 171 0.09 -4.74 -16.63
CA GLY A 171 -0.74 -5.95 -16.67
C GLY A 171 -0.36 -6.98 -15.59
N GLU A 172 0.50 -6.63 -14.64
CA GLU A 172 0.89 -7.50 -13.53
C GLU A 172 -0.10 -7.41 -12.34
N THR A 173 -0.09 -8.42 -11.48
CA THR A 173 -0.87 -8.38 -10.24
C THR A 173 -0.26 -7.39 -9.24
N PHE A 174 -1.10 -6.75 -8.44
CA PHE A 174 -0.68 -5.79 -7.40
C PHE A 174 0.44 -6.36 -6.51
N ILE A 175 0.28 -7.60 -6.04
CA ILE A 175 1.27 -8.28 -5.20
C ILE A 175 2.62 -8.48 -5.91
N LYS A 176 2.62 -8.82 -7.21
CA LYS A 176 3.86 -8.95 -7.98
C LYS A 176 4.58 -7.61 -8.10
N VAL A 177 3.84 -6.53 -8.26
CA VAL A 177 4.40 -5.17 -8.30
C VAL A 177 5.07 -4.85 -6.96
N LEU A 178 4.40 -5.08 -5.83
CA LEU A 178 4.97 -4.85 -4.49
C LEU A 178 6.26 -5.67 -4.26
N ASN A 179 6.24 -6.95 -4.65
CA ASN A 179 7.40 -7.83 -4.52
C ASN A 179 8.57 -7.38 -5.40
N ARG A 180 8.30 -6.95 -6.64
CA ARG A 180 9.34 -6.43 -7.54
C ARG A 180 9.97 -5.14 -7.01
N ARG A 181 9.15 -4.24 -6.45
CA ARG A 181 9.59 -2.98 -5.85
C ARG A 181 10.31 -3.18 -4.51
N GLY A 182 10.25 -4.39 -3.93
CA GLY A 182 10.81 -4.69 -2.61
C GLY A 182 10.02 -4.05 -1.46
N TRP A 183 8.77 -3.63 -1.70
CA TRP A 183 7.90 -3.06 -0.65
C TRP A 183 7.25 -4.14 0.22
N LEU A 184 7.15 -5.35 -0.32
CA LEU A 184 6.70 -6.53 0.39
C LEU A 184 7.62 -7.71 0.06
N SER A 185 7.99 -8.50 1.06
CA SER A 185 8.78 -9.72 0.85
C SER A 185 7.91 -10.84 0.31
N LYS A 186 8.52 -11.75 -0.48
CA LYS A 186 7.84 -12.94 -1.00
C LYS A 186 7.41 -13.89 0.11
N ASP A 187 8.19 -13.98 1.18
CA ASP A 187 7.90 -14.85 2.32
C ASP A 187 6.67 -14.33 3.08
N LEU A 188 6.58 -13.02 3.29
CA LEU A 188 5.41 -12.36 3.88
C LEU A 188 4.17 -12.48 2.99
N THR A 189 4.34 -12.30 1.68
CA THR A 189 3.26 -12.52 0.71
C THR A 189 2.69 -13.92 0.84
N THR A 190 3.57 -14.92 0.89
CA THR A 190 3.20 -16.33 1.01
C THR A 190 2.49 -16.60 2.34
N ALA A 191 2.95 -15.98 3.43
CA ALA A 191 2.34 -16.13 4.75
C ALA A 191 0.93 -15.51 4.83
N ILE A 192 0.68 -14.40 4.15
CA ILE A 192 -0.58 -13.64 4.22
C ILE A 192 -1.61 -14.16 3.22
N PHE A 193 -1.19 -14.40 1.97
CA PHE A 193 -2.08 -14.73 0.86
C PHE A 193 -2.00 -16.19 0.40
N GLY A 194 -1.01 -16.95 0.85
CA GLY A 194 -0.74 -18.32 0.39
C GLY A 194 0.26 -18.38 -0.78
N ALA A 195 0.62 -19.61 -1.17
CA ALA A 195 1.69 -19.89 -2.14
C ALA A 195 1.38 -19.54 -3.61
N ASP A 196 0.15 -19.11 -3.93
CA ASP A 196 -0.31 -18.89 -5.30
C ASP A 196 -0.02 -17.48 -5.86
N TYR A 197 0.79 -16.65 -5.16
CA TYR A 197 1.00 -15.23 -5.49
C TYR A 197 2.46 -14.82 -5.74
#